data_AF-A0A1G9RKN6-F1
#
_entry.id   AF-A0A1G9RKN6-F1
#
_cell.length_a   1.000
_cell.length_b   1.000
_cell.length_c   1.000
_cell.angle_alpha   90.00
_cell.angle_beta   90.00
_cell.angle_gamma   90.00
#
_symmetry.space_group_name_H-M   'P 1'
#
loop_
_entity.id
_entity.type
_entity.pdbx_description
1 polymer ?
#
loop_
_entity_poly.entity_id
_entity_poly.type
_entity_poly.pdbx_seq_one_letter_code
_entity_poly.pdbx_strand_id
1 'polypeptide(L)'
;MALSKKYKISSGDFNLLFNTLFTPLCLFANKFLNDIEISKDVVQEVFVQVWNKRIEFNDEVVVKSYLYASVKNKSLDYLKSKHFKVKSDVKIEQLKKVESNSFFLREVMLSETYEIIAAALEKLPMKSREVTKLSVLGLSNQQIAEELDISVNTVKTQKRIAYKKLRAVLKKDYFLFLSIFLT
;
A
#
# COMPACT_ATOMS: atom_id res chain seq x y z
N MET A 1 10.79 11.45 -37.07
CA MET A 1 9.88 10.34 -36.72
C MET A 1 10.63 9.41 -35.77
N ALA A 2 10.53 9.67 -34.47
CA ALA A 2 11.32 8.97 -33.45
C ALA A 2 10.77 7.55 -33.26
N LEU A 3 11.64 6.55 -33.44
CA LEU A 3 11.36 5.14 -33.21
C LEU A 3 10.96 4.95 -31.74
N SER A 4 9.67 4.63 -31.49
CA SER A 4 9.21 4.22 -30.18
C SER A 4 9.81 2.86 -29.86
N LYS A 5 10.78 2.84 -28.95
CA LYS A 5 11.40 1.61 -28.44
C LYS A 5 10.34 0.86 -27.64
N LYS A 6 9.69 -0.12 -28.26
CA LYS A 6 8.75 -1.04 -27.61
C LYS A 6 9.52 -1.96 -26.66
N TYR A 7 9.33 -1.77 -25.36
CA TYR A 7 9.90 -2.64 -24.34
C TYR A 7 9.00 -3.87 -24.15
N LYS A 8 9.52 -5.04 -24.50
CA LYS A 8 8.93 -6.33 -24.14
C LYS A 8 9.38 -6.64 -22.71
N ILE A 9 8.44 -6.83 -21.79
CA ILE A 9 8.78 -7.20 -20.40
C ILE A 9 9.60 -8.49 -20.44
N SER A 10 10.89 -8.40 -20.10
CA SER A 10 11.73 -9.57 -19.88
C SER A 10 11.27 -10.33 -18.64
N SER A 11 11.58 -11.62 -18.55
CA SER A 11 11.36 -12.41 -17.34
C SER A 11 11.97 -11.75 -16.09
N GLY A 12 13.11 -11.06 -16.24
CA GLY A 12 13.75 -10.28 -15.17
C GLY A 12 12.93 -9.06 -14.74
N ASP A 13 12.42 -8.30 -15.70
CA ASP A 13 11.62 -7.09 -15.44
C ASP A 13 10.28 -7.45 -14.80
N PHE A 14 9.67 -8.55 -15.22
CA PHE A 14 8.43 -9.06 -14.61
C PHE A 14 8.65 -9.49 -13.16
N ASN A 15 9.74 -10.21 -12.86
CA ASN A 15 10.05 -10.63 -11.50
C ASN A 15 10.29 -9.43 -10.59
N LEU A 16 11.01 -8.42 -11.07
CA LEU A 16 11.24 -7.18 -10.31
C LEU A 16 9.92 -6.45 -10.04
N LEU A 17 9.08 -6.31 -11.06
CA LEU A 17 7.76 -5.70 -10.96
C LEU A 17 6.87 -6.44 -9.96
N PHE A 18 6.82 -7.77 -10.05
CA PHE A 18 6.06 -8.62 -9.13
C PHE A 18 6.55 -8.44 -7.69
N ASN A 19 7.85 -8.60 -7.44
CA ASN A 19 8.42 -8.48 -6.10
C ASN A 19 8.21 -7.08 -5.49
N THR A 20 8.16 -6.05 -6.33
CA THR A 20 8.00 -4.66 -5.87
C THR A 20 6.53 -4.29 -5.64
N LEU A 21 5.60 -4.78 -6.48
CA LEU A 21 4.22 -4.30 -6.50
C LEU A 21 3.20 -5.30 -5.95
N PHE A 22 3.55 -6.57 -5.76
CA PHE A 22 2.60 -7.57 -5.27
C PHE A 22 2.00 -7.18 -3.91
N THR A 23 2.84 -6.91 -2.90
CA THR A 23 2.39 -6.51 -1.57
C THR A 23 1.56 -5.21 -1.59
N PRO A 24 2.01 -4.11 -2.24
CA PRO A 24 1.22 -2.89 -2.40
C PRO A 24 -0.16 -3.12 -2.99
N LEU A 25 -0.23 -3.92 -4.06
CA LEU A 25 -1.47 -4.21 -4.76
C LEU A 25 -2.39 -5.08 -3.91
N CYS A 26 -1.85 -6.01 -3.10
CA CYS A 26 -2.65 -6.79 -2.16
C CYS A 26 -3.26 -5.90 -1.08
N LEU A 27 -2.48 -5.01 -0.48
CA LEU A 27 -2.98 -4.06 0.53
C LEU A 27 -4.02 -3.11 -0.06
N PHE A 28 -3.83 -2.69 -1.31
CA PHE A 28 -4.77 -1.88 -2.04
C PHE A 28 -6.08 -2.63 -2.34
N ALA A 29 -5.99 -3.86 -2.87
CA ALA A 29 -7.16 -4.73 -3.10
C ALA A 29 -7.94 -5.00 -1.81
N ASN A 30 -7.24 -5.16 -0.69
CA ASN A 30 -7.86 -5.40 0.61
C ASN A 30 -8.72 -4.24 1.10
N LYS A 31 -8.52 -3.01 0.61
CA LYS A 31 -9.41 -1.87 0.90
C LYS A 31 -10.80 -2.01 0.30
N PHE A 32 -10.93 -2.82 -0.74
CA PHE A 32 -12.20 -3.15 -1.37
C PHE A 32 -12.76 -4.45 -0.79
N LEU A 33 -11.90 -5.47 -0.65
CA LEU A 33 -12.31 -6.85 -0.40
C LEU A 33 -12.43 -7.21 1.08
N ASN A 34 -11.69 -6.53 1.96
CA ASN A 34 -11.58 -6.83 3.39
C ASN A 34 -11.29 -8.31 3.70
N ASP A 35 -10.56 -8.97 2.80
CA ASP A 35 -10.11 -10.35 2.90
C ASP A 35 -8.76 -10.44 2.18
N ILE A 36 -7.70 -10.67 2.95
CA ILE A 36 -6.34 -10.62 2.44
C ILE A 36 -6.01 -11.80 1.53
N GLU A 37 -6.62 -12.97 1.73
CA GLU A 37 -6.38 -14.14 0.90
C GLU A 37 -7.04 -13.94 -0.48
N ILE A 38 -8.29 -13.49 -0.51
CA ILE A 38 -8.96 -13.12 -1.77
C ILE A 38 -8.21 -11.99 -2.47
N SER A 39 -7.66 -11.03 -1.71
CA SER A 39 -6.87 -9.93 -2.27
C SER A 39 -5.61 -10.43 -2.98
N LYS A 40 -4.91 -11.40 -2.39
CA LYS A 40 -3.73 -12.03 -3.02
C LYS A 40 -4.11 -12.75 -4.31
N ASP A 41 -5.20 -13.51 -4.29
CA ASP A 41 -5.70 -14.23 -5.47
C ASP A 41 -6.02 -13.27 -6.62
N VAL A 42 -6.75 -12.18 -6.33
CA VAL A 42 -7.09 -11.14 -7.31
C VAL A 42 -5.83 -10.52 -7.93
N VAL A 43 -4.83 -10.19 -7.10
CA VAL A 43 -3.58 -9.60 -7.58
C VAL A 43 -2.77 -10.60 -8.40
N GLN A 44 -2.69 -11.86 -7.95
CA GLN A 44 -2.01 -12.92 -8.69
C GLN A 44 -2.63 -13.14 -10.06
N GLU A 45 -3.97 -13.18 -10.16
CA GLU A 45 -4.67 -13.27 -11.43
C GLU A 45 -4.31 -12.11 -12.37
N VAL A 46 -4.24 -10.87 -11.86
CA VAL A 46 -3.84 -9.71 -12.66
C VAL A 46 -2.41 -9.86 -13.18
N PHE A 47 -1.46 -10.30 -12.35
CA PHE A 47 -0.09 -10.56 -12.79
C PHE A 47 -0.01 -11.66 -13.85
N VAL A 48 -0.75 -12.75 -13.68
CA VAL A 48 -0.84 -13.84 -14.68
C VAL A 48 -1.41 -13.32 -16.00
N GLN A 49 -2.43 -12.47 -15.95
CA GLN A 49 -3.00 -11.86 -17.15
C GLN A 49 -2.00 -10.95 -17.88
N VAL A 50 -1.26 -10.12 -17.14
CA VAL A 50 -0.21 -9.26 -17.69
C VAL A 50 0.89 -10.09 -18.37
N TRP A 51 1.33 -11.16 -17.71
CA TRP A 51 2.34 -12.08 -18.24
C TRP A 51 1.87 -12.78 -19.53
N ASN A 52 0.64 -13.32 -19.52
CA ASN A 52 0.08 -14.07 -20.65
C ASN A 52 -0.21 -13.16 -21.86
N LYS A 53 -0.73 -11.96 -21.62
CA LYS A 53 -1.03 -10.99 -22.69
C LYS A 53 0.22 -10.33 -23.27
N ARG A 54 1.41 -10.56 -22.69
CA ARG A 54 2.69 -9.97 -23.11
C ARG A 54 2.57 -8.46 -23.32
N ILE A 55 1.88 -7.79 -22.40
CA ILE A 55 1.58 -6.36 -22.53
C ILE A 55 2.90 -5.59 -22.56
N GLU A 56 3.10 -4.81 -23.62
CA GLU A 56 4.25 -3.92 -23.76
C GLU A 56 3.94 -2.59 -23.08
N PHE A 57 4.86 -2.11 -22.27
CA PHE A 57 4.73 -0.82 -21.61
C PHE A 57 5.95 0.04 -21.90
N ASN A 58 5.70 1.33 -22.07
CA ASN A 58 6.74 2.29 -22.45
C ASN A 58 7.57 2.79 -21.25
N ASP A 59 7.03 2.65 -20.04
CA ASP A 59 7.63 3.13 -18.78
C ASP A 59 6.97 2.44 -17.56
N GLU A 60 7.70 2.34 -16.46
CA GLU A 60 7.28 1.77 -15.16
C GLU A 60 6.01 2.45 -14.62
N VAL A 61 5.89 3.77 -14.79
CA VAL A 61 4.71 4.54 -14.36
C VAL A 61 3.43 4.04 -15.05
N VAL A 62 3.53 3.70 -16.34
CA VAL A 62 2.40 3.21 -17.13
C VAL A 62 2.01 1.81 -16.69
N VAL A 63 3.00 0.94 -16.46
CA VAL A 63 2.79 -0.43 -15.95
C VAL A 63 2.07 -0.36 -14.60
N LYS A 64 2.57 0.46 -13.68
CA LYS A 64 2.06 0.58 -12.32
C LYS A 64 0.62 1.09 -12.32
N SER A 65 0.35 2.13 -13.10
CA SER A 65 -1.00 2.69 -13.27
C SER A 65 -1.98 1.64 -13.83
N TYR A 66 -1.53 0.86 -14.83
CA TYR A 66 -2.31 -0.24 -15.40
C TYR A 66 -2.62 -1.33 -14.36
N LEU A 67 -1.64 -1.72 -13.54
CA LEU A 67 -1.81 -2.74 -12.51
C LEU A 67 -2.82 -2.30 -11.44
N TYR A 68 -2.70 -1.08 -10.90
CA TYR A 68 -3.66 -0.57 -9.93
C TYR A 68 -5.08 -0.49 -10.50
N ALA A 69 -5.24 -0.02 -11.75
CA ALA A 69 -6.53 0.01 -12.41
C ALA A 69 -7.11 -1.41 -12.61
N SER A 70 -6.28 -2.36 -13.04
CA SER A 70 -6.69 -3.75 -13.25
C SER A 70 -7.11 -4.43 -11.95
N VAL A 71 -6.35 -4.22 -10.87
CA VAL A 71 -6.67 -4.74 -9.53
C VAL A 71 -7.95 -4.11 -8.98
N LYS A 72 -8.15 -2.80 -9.13
CA LYS A 72 -9.42 -2.15 -8.76
C LYS A 72 -10.59 -2.79 -9.50
N ASN A 73 -10.51 -2.89 -10.83
CA ASN A 73 -11.59 -3.42 -11.65
C ASN A 73 -11.91 -4.87 -11.26
N LYS A 74 -10.89 -5.71 -11.12
CA LYS A 74 -11.05 -7.10 -10.73
C LYS A 74 -11.62 -7.26 -9.32
N SER A 75 -11.23 -6.40 -8.37
CA SER A 75 -11.80 -6.37 -7.02
C SER A 75 -13.28 -5.98 -7.04
N LEU A 76 -13.64 -4.98 -7.84
CA LEU A 76 -15.03 -4.55 -8.02
C LEU A 76 -15.87 -5.63 -8.70
N ASP A 77 -15.33 -6.33 -9.71
CA ASP A 77 -16.01 -7.45 -10.38
C ASP A 77 -16.24 -8.61 -9.40
N TYR A 78 -15.25 -8.93 -8.57
CA TYR A 78 -15.40 -9.91 -7.49
C TYR A 78 -16.54 -9.52 -6.55
N LEU A 79 -16.54 -8.28 -6.06
CA LEU A 79 -17.59 -7.78 -5.17
C LEU A 79 -18.95 -7.85 -5.86
N LYS A 80 -19.09 -7.34 -7.09
CA LYS A 80 -20.34 -7.41 -7.88
C LYS A 80 -20.84 -8.85 -7.96
N SER A 81 -19.99 -9.80 -8.32
CA SER A 81 -20.37 -11.23 -8.41
C SER A 81 -20.86 -11.80 -7.07
N LYS A 82 -20.30 -11.35 -5.94
CA LYS A 82 -20.70 -11.73 -4.58
C LYS A 82 -21.99 -11.02 -4.15
N HIS A 83 -22.18 -9.77 -4.54
CA HIS A 83 -23.37 -8.95 -4.23
C HIS A 83 -24.59 -9.34 -5.07
N PHE A 84 -24.41 -9.73 -6.33
CA PHE A 84 -25.50 -10.30 -7.13
C PHE A 84 -26.09 -11.57 -6.49
N LYS A 85 -25.30 -12.29 -5.66
CA LYS A 85 -25.77 -13.42 -4.86
C LYS A 85 -26.45 -13.01 -3.55
N VAL A 86 -26.27 -11.77 -3.08
CA VAL A 86 -26.80 -11.27 -1.79
C VAL A 86 -27.43 -9.88 -2.01
N LYS A 87 -28.71 -9.87 -2.43
CA LYS A 87 -29.50 -8.64 -2.69
C LYS A 87 -29.70 -7.84 -1.39
N SER A 88 -28.92 -6.79 -1.16
CA SER A 88 -29.16 -5.82 -0.08
C SER A 88 -28.72 -4.41 -0.48
N ASP A 89 -29.60 -3.43 -0.34
CA ASP A 89 -29.38 -2.04 -0.80
C ASP A 89 -28.20 -1.33 -0.11
N VAL A 90 -27.95 -1.64 1.17
CA VAL A 90 -26.80 -1.10 1.94
C VAL A 90 -25.45 -1.41 1.29
N LYS A 91 -25.35 -2.56 0.61
CA LYS A 91 -24.11 -2.97 -0.05
C LYS A 91 -23.88 -2.23 -1.37
N ILE A 92 -24.93 -1.72 -2.02
CA ILE A 92 -24.83 -1.01 -3.30
C ILE A 92 -24.24 0.39 -3.10
N GLU A 93 -24.63 1.10 -2.05
CA GLU A 93 -24.07 2.42 -1.74
C GLU A 93 -22.58 2.35 -1.34
N GLN A 94 -22.20 1.32 -0.58
CA GLN A 94 -20.80 1.06 -0.25
C GLN A 94 -19.94 0.80 -1.49
N LEU A 95 -20.47 0.06 -2.48
CA LEU A 95 -19.80 -0.14 -3.77
C LEU A 95 -19.59 1.16 -4.54
N LYS A 96 -20.63 2.01 -4.63
CA LYS A 96 -20.53 3.30 -5.33
C LYS A 96 -19.44 4.20 -4.75
N LYS A 97 -19.24 4.17 -3.42
CA LYS A 97 -18.18 4.94 -2.76
C LYS A 97 -16.79 4.49 -3.18
N VAL A 98 -16.54 3.17 -3.20
CA VAL A 98 -15.23 2.61 -3.56
C VAL A 98 -14.98 2.59 -5.08
N GLU A 99 -16.03 2.68 -5.91
CA GLU A 99 -15.91 2.84 -7.36
C GLU A 99 -15.39 4.23 -7.79
N SER A 100 -15.51 5.24 -6.92
CA SER A 100 -15.12 6.61 -7.25
C SER A 100 -13.62 6.77 -7.60
N ASN A 101 -13.31 7.75 -8.47
CA ASN A 101 -11.93 8.08 -8.84
C ASN A 101 -11.15 8.70 -7.68
N SER A 102 -11.82 9.45 -6.80
CA SER A 102 -11.20 10.03 -5.60
C SER A 102 -10.76 8.96 -4.61
N PHE A 103 -11.59 7.93 -4.38
CA PHE A 103 -11.21 6.76 -3.58
C PHE A 103 -10.02 6.04 -4.20
N PHE A 104 -10.05 5.79 -5.51
CA PHE A 104 -8.95 5.15 -6.23
C PHE A 104 -7.61 5.87 -6.04
N LEU A 105 -7.55 7.17 -6.36
CA LEU A 105 -6.32 7.96 -6.25
C LEU A 105 -5.81 8.01 -4.80
N ARG A 106 -6.71 8.13 -3.82
CA ARG A 106 -6.36 8.12 -2.41
C ARG A 106 -5.71 6.79 -2.00
N GLU A 107 -6.32 5.66 -2.34
CA GLU A 107 -5.81 4.35 -1.94
C GLU A 107 -4.52 3.97 -2.67
N VAL A 108 -4.33 4.39 -3.93
CA VAL A 108 -3.04 4.27 -4.64
C VAL A 108 -1.96 5.02 -3.87
N MET A 109 -2.19 6.31 -3.57
CA MET A 109 -1.20 7.11 -2.82
C MET A 109 -0.90 6.52 -1.44
N LEU A 110 -1.91 6.03 -0.72
CA LEU A 110 -1.71 5.41 0.59
C LEU A 110 -0.91 4.10 0.50
N SER A 111 -1.20 3.25 -0.48
CA SER A 111 -0.48 2.00 -0.73
C SER A 111 1.01 2.26 -1.04
N GLU A 112 1.29 3.23 -1.92
CA GLU A 112 2.67 3.62 -2.24
C GLU A 112 3.41 4.24 -1.06
N THR A 113 2.71 5.08 -0.29
CA THR A 113 3.27 5.71 0.91
C THR A 113 3.56 4.67 2.00
N TYR A 114 2.71 3.65 2.13
CA TYR A 114 2.88 2.58 3.11
C TYR A 114 4.18 1.81 2.90
N GLU A 115 4.53 1.43 1.67
CA GLU A 115 5.80 0.75 1.38
C GLU A 115 7.01 1.60 1.75
N ILE A 116 6.98 2.88 1.36
CA ILE A 116 8.05 3.82 1.66
C ILE A 116 8.25 3.94 3.17
N ILE A 117 7.14 4.00 3.93
CA ILE A 117 7.17 4.02 5.39
C ILE A 117 7.65 2.69 5.94
N ALA A 118 7.12 1.55 5.49
CA ALA A 118 7.49 0.21 5.97
C ALA A 118 8.98 -0.08 5.76
N ALA A 119 9.51 0.20 4.58
CA ALA A 119 10.94 0.08 4.27
C ALA A 119 11.79 1.03 5.12
N ALA A 120 11.29 2.23 5.45
CA ALA A 120 11.99 3.16 6.32
C ALA A 120 11.96 2.71 7.80
N LEU A 121 10.86 2.11 8.26
CA LEU A 121 10.74 1.53 9.61
C LEU A 121 11.75 0.39 9.83
N GLU A 122 12.05 -0.40 8.80
CA GLU A 122 13.08 -1.45 8.88
C GLU A 122 14.50 -0.89 9.11
N LYS A 123 14.76 0.39 8.84
CA LYS A 123 16.04 1.05 9.14
C LYS A 123 16.13 1.55 10.59
N LEU A 124 15.04 1.47 11.35
CA LEU A 124 15.02 1.82 12.76
C LEU A 124 15.62 0.71 13.64
N PRO A 125 16.32 1.07 14.74
CA PRO A 125 16.62 0.13 15.81
C PRO A 125 15.33 -0.47 16.36
N MET A 126 15.39 -1.74 16.77
CA MET A 126 14.25 -2.55 17.22
C MET A 126 13.28 -1.79 18.14
N LYS A 127 13.76 -1.25 19.27
CA LYS A 127 12.95 -0.50 20.24
C LYS A 127 12.26 0.74 19.65
N SER A 128 12.93 1.44 18.74
CA SER A 128 12.40 2.63 18.08
C SER A 128 11.33 2.27 17.05
N ARG A 129 11.50 1.12 16.38
CA ARG A 129 10.55 0.55 15.43
C ARG A 129 9.25 0.14 16.12
N GLU A 130 9.32 -0.56 17.24
CA GLU A 130 8.14 -1.00 18.01
C GLU A 130 7.30 0.19 18.50
N VAL A 131 7.94 1.17 19.14
CA VAL A 131 7.28 2.41 19.57
C VAL A 131 6.61 3.13 18.39
N THR A 132 7.26 3.16 17.23
CA THR A 132 6.71 3.83 16.05
C THR A 132 5.51 3.05 15.48
N LYS A 133 5.56 1.72 15.42
CA LYS A 133 4.44 0.86 14.99
C LYS A 133 3.20 1.08 15.85
N LEU A 134 3.34 1.07 17.18
CA LEU A 134 2.21 1.31 18.10
C LEU A 134 1.66 2.73 17.96
N SER A 135 2.52 3.72 17.74
CA SER A 135 2.08 5.09 17.48
C SER A 135 1.31 5.22 16.16
N VAL A 136 1.69 4.47 15.12
CA VAL A 136 0.96 4.41 13.83
C VAL A 136 -0.43 3.78 14.01
N LEU A 137 -0.56 2.85 14.95
CA LEU A 137 -1.84 2.25 15.33
C LEU A 137 -2.71 3.18 16.20
N GLY A 138 -2.23 4.39 16.52
CA GLY A 138 -2.99 5.42 17.22
C GLY A 138 -2.89 5.37 18.75
N LEU A 139 -1.98 4.56 19.31
CA LEU A 139 -1.78 4.53 20.76
C LEU A 139 -1.10 5.81 21.25
N SER A 140 -1.57 6.33 22.38
CA SER A 140 -0.94 7.45 23.08
C SER A 140 0.42 7.05 23.68
N ASN A 141 1.27 8.03 23.98
CA ASN A 141 2.56 7.75 24.61
C ASN A 141 2.43 7.01 25.96
N GLN A 142 1.31 7.22 26.66
CA GLN A 142 0.98 6.55 27.90
C GLN A 142 0.65 5.07 27.65
N GLN A 143 -0.24 4.79 26.70
CA GLN A 143 -0.60 3.42 26.31
C GLN A 143 0.61 2.65 25.76
N ILE A 144 1.49 3.30 25.00
CA ILE A 144 2.72 2.67 24.49
C ILE A 144 3.69 2.35 25.64
N ALA A 145 3.79 3.25 26.63
CA ALA A 145 4.62 3.04 27.80
C ALA A 145 4.15 1.83 28.61
N GLU A 146 2.83 1.71 28.79
CA GLU A 146 2.18 0.58 29.46
C GLU A 146 2.35 -0.73 28.67
N GLU A 147 2.08 -0.71 27.36
CA GLU A 147 2.18 -1.90 26.48
C GLU A 147 3.60 -2.47 26.42
N LEU A 148 4.61 -1.60 26.42
CA LEU A 148 6.02 -2.00 26.28
C LEU A 148 6.78 -2.08 27.61
N ASP A 149 6.10 -1.85 28.74
CA ASP A 149 6.69 -1.77 30.08
C ASP A 149 7.94 -0.85 30.15
N ILE A 150 7.79 0.38 29.66
CA ILE A 150 8.84 1.41 29.65
C ILE A 150 8.30 2.76 30.11
N SER A 151 9.18 3.68 30.53
CA SER A 151 8.73 5.03 30.88
C SER A 151 8.21 5.81 29.65
N VAL A 152 7.25 6.71 29.86
CA VAL A 152 6.78 7.68 28.84
C VAL A 152 7.94 8.50 28.27
N ASN A 153 8.96 8.80 29.08
CA ASN A 153 10.16 9.50 28.62
C ASN A 153 11.01 8.63 27.68
N THR A 154 11.06 7.31 27.92
CA THR A 154 11.66 6.35 27.00
C THR A 154 10.90 6.34 25.68
N VAL A 155 9.56 6.32 25.70
CA VAL A 155 8.72 6.42 24.48
C VAL A 155 9.06 7.67 23.67
N LYS A 156 9.07 8.85 24.32
CA LYS A 156 9.44 10.13 23.67
C LYS A 156 10.85 10.08 23.07
N THR A 157 11.80 9.48 23.78
CA THR A 157 13.18 9.31 23.31
C THR A 157 13.24 8.41 22.07
N GLN A 158 12.54 7.28 22.09
CA GLN A 158 12.47 6.35 20.96
C GLN A 158 11.77 6.98 19.74
N LYS A 159 10.72 7.78 19.95
CA LYS A 159 10.07 8.58 18.88
C LYS A 159 11.04 9.61 18.28
N ARG A 160 11.84 10.29 19.10
CA ARG A 160 12.85 11.25 18.62
C ARG A 160 13.95 10.55 17.80
N ILE A 161 14.40 9.37 18.21
CA ILE A 161 15.34 8.54 17.45
C ILE A 161 14.73 8.13 16.11
N ALA A 162 13.48 7.66 16.12
CA ALA A 162 12.75 7.27 14.91
C ALA A 162 12.69 8.45 13.93
N TYR A 163 12.25 9.60 14.42
CA TYR A 163 12.14 10.81 13.61
C TYR A 163 13.46 11.23 12.98
N LYS A 164 14.57 11.26 13.76
CA LYS A 164 15.88 11.65 13.23
C LYS A 164 16.35 10.69 12.13
N LYS A 165 16.15 9.39 12.29
CA LYS A 165 16.52 8.39 11.29
C LYS A 165 15.62 8.44 10.06
N LEU A 166 14.31 8.47 10.23
CA LEU A 166 13.36 8.51 9.12
C LEU A 166 13.52 9.79 8.31
N ARG A 167 13.82 10.93 8.96
CA ARG A 167 14.14 12.20 8.29
C ARG A 167 15.35 12.09 7.35
N ALA A 168 16.34 11.28 7.68
CA ALA A 168 17.53 11.09 6.84
C ALA A 168 17.27 10.15 5.65
N VAL A 169 16.21 9.34 5.71
CA VAL A 169 15.91 8.28 4.74
C VAL A 169 14.77 8.67 3.79
N LEU A 170 13.79 9.44 4.28
CA LEU A 170 12.61 9.82 3.52
C LEU A 170 12.85 11.12 2.74
N LYS A 171 12.43 11.15 1.46
CA LYS A 171 12.45 12.38 0.64
C LYS A 171 11.56 13.46 1.27
N LYS A 172 11.87 14.73 0.98
CA LYS A 172 11.25 15.93 1.56
C LYS A 172 9.70 15.93 1.51
N ASP A 173 9.12 15.28 0.51
CA ASP A 173 7.65 15.22 0.31
C ASP A 173 6.95 14.23 1.24
N TYR A 174 7.64 13.19 1.72
CA TYR A 174 7.11 12.22 2.69
C TYR A 174 7.29 12.67 4.15
N PHE A 175 8.00 13.79 4.35
CA PHE A 175 8.32 14.32 5.67
C PHE A 175 7.11 14.95 6.39
N LEU A 176 6.16 15.52 5.65
CA LEU A 176 4.93 16.08 6.23
C LEU A 176 4.03 15.01 6.87
N PHE A 177 4.14 13.75 6.42
CA PHE A 177 3.46 12.63 7.07
C PHE A 177 4.09 12.29 8.42
N LEU A 178 5.42 12.48 8.58
CA LEU A 178 6.13 12.18 9.84
C LEU A 178 5.68 13.04 11.02
N SER A 179 5.24 14.28 10.78
CA SER A 179 4.80 15.19 11.85
C SER A 179 3.51 14.73 12.53
N ILE A 180 2.67 13.94 11.86
CA ILE A 180 1.44 13.40 12.44
C ILE A 180 1.77 12.38 13.56
N PHE A 181 2.91 11.68 13.47
CA PHE A 181 3.31 10.64 14.44
C PHE A 181 3.96 11.17 15.72
N LEU A 182 4.31 12.47 15.76
CA LEU A 182 5.02 13.11 16.88
C LEU A 182 4.09 13.76 17.92
N THR A 183 2.82 13.97 17.57
CA THR A 183 1.77 14.48 18.46
C THR A 183 1.12 13.33 19.21
#